data_AF-A0A3D2IKV1-F1
#
_entry.id   AF-A0A3D2IKV1-F1
#
_cell.length_a   1.000
_cell.length_b   1.000
_cell.length_c   1.000
_cell.angle_alpha   90.00
_cell.angle_beta   90.00
_cell.angle_gamma   90.00
#
_symmetry.space_group_name_H-M   'P 1'
#
loop_
_entity.id
_entity.type
_entity.pdbx_description
1 polymer ?
#
loop_
_entity_poly.entity_id
_entity_poly.type
_entity_poly.pdbx_seq_one_letter_code
_entity_poly.pdbx_strand_id
1 'polypeptide(L)'
;MYGTANVVLIPEPTVPHTFLNTIYVYKEDYEKGRLSKQILDHELTHAKQKHSLDVLFIELLRVVFWFNPIFYLYKRAIQINHEFLADDSVISKTKDTVSYQKLLISSIFPSYKTSLASSFNYSLTKKRFNMMMKEYSFLSVATKKIVMIPILL
;
A
#
# COMPACT_ATOMS: atom_id res chain seq x y z
N MET A 1 -3.01 -2.03 -21.00
CA MET A 1 -3.75 -1.39 -19.89
C MET A 1 -4.25 -2.48 -18.96
N TYR A 2 -4.33 -2.21 -17.66
CA TYR A 2 -4.92 -3.12 -16.66
C TYR A 2 -5.99 -2.35 -15.88
N GLY A 3 -7.26 -2.72 -16.07
CA GLY A 3 -8.39 -1.92 -15.60
C GLY A 3 -8.35 -0.51 -16.19
N THR A 4 -8.32 0.51 -15.33
CA THR A 4 -8.25 1.93 -15.72
C THR A 4 -6.83 2.49 -15.78
N ALA A 5 -5.82 1.69 -15.41
CA ALA A 5 -4.43 2.12 -15.33
C ALA A 5 -3.60 1.67 -16.55
N ASN A 6 -2.60 2.49 -16.89
CA ASN A 6 -1.59 2.14 -17.87
C ASN A 6 -0.61 1.14 -17.25
N VAL A 7 -0.07 0.22 -18.06
CA VAL A 7 0.95 -0.72 -17.62
C VAL A 7 2.19 -0.51 -18.46
N VAL A 8 3.33 -0.24 -17.81
CA VAL A 8 4.63 -0.04 -18.45
C VAL A 8 5.55 -1.17 -18.01
N LEU A 9 6.15 -1.84 -19.00
CA LEU A 9 7.07 -2.94 -18.78
C LEU A 9 8.50 -2.40 -18.70
N ILE A 10 9.14 -2.58 -17.55
CA ILE A 10 10.52 -2.18 -17.30
C ILE A 10 11.45 -3.36 -17.60
N PRO A 11 12.53 -3.18 -18.38
CA PRO A 11 13.45 -4.26 -18.72
C PRO A 11 14.35 -4.70 -17.56
N GLU A 12 14.56 -3.86 -16.55
CA GLU A 12 15.30 -4.21 -15.34
C GLU A 12 14.41 -4.87 -14.28
N PRO A 13 14.96 -5.78 -13.44
CA PRO A 13 14.23 -6.37 -12.32
C PRO A 13 13.76 -5.31 -11.32
N THR A 14 12.45 -5.07 -11.28
CA THR A 14 11.82 -4.09 -10.37
C THR A 14 10.62 -4.68 -9.64
N VAL A 15 10.43 -4.29 -8.38
CA VAL A 15 9.19 -4.56 -7.65
C VAL A 15 8.05 -3.77 -8.32
N PRO A 16 6.87 -4.39 -8.53
CA PRO A 16 5.69 -3.69 -9.01
C PRO A 16 5.39 -2.46 -8.16
N HIS A 17 5.14 -1.33 -8.80
CA HIS A 17 4.80 -0.09 -8.11
C HIS A 17 3.97 0.81 -9.02
N THR A 18 3.23 1.72 -8.40
CA THR A 18 2.31 2.63 -9.09
C THR A 18 2.67 4.08 -8.88
N PHE A 19 2.66 4.84 -9.97
CA PHE A 19 2.75 6.29 -9.93
C PHE A 19 1.69 6.92 -10.82
N LEU A 20 0.90 7.81 -10.22
CA LEU A 20 -0.28 8.43 -10.84
C LEU A 20 -1.22 7.34 -11.38
N ASN A 21 -1.51 7.32 -12.69
CA ASN A 21 -2.36 6.32 -13.32
C ASN A 21 -1.57 5.22 -14.05
N THR A 22 -0.32 4.97 -13.65
CA THR A 22 0.59 4.03 -14.34
C THR A 22 1.19 3.03 -13.37
N ILE A 23 1.04 1.75 -13.71
CA ILE A 23 1.62 0.61 -13.00
C ILE A 23 2.89 0.21 -13.74
N TYR A 24 4.00 0.15 -13.02
CA TYR A 24 5.30 -0.26 -13.52
C TYR A 24 5.59 -1.68 -13.05
N VAL A 25 5.96 -2.55 -13.97
CA VAL A 25 6.20 -3.97 -13.68
C VAL A 25 7.44 -4.45 -14.42
N TYR A 26 8.12 -5.44 -13.84
CA TYR A 26 9.24 -6.09 -14.52
C TYR A 26 8.73 -6.87 -15.75
N LYS A 27 9.30 -6.58 -16.91
CA LYS A 27 8.90 -7.12 -18.21
C LYS A 27 8.86 -8.64 -18.20
N GLU A 28 9.92 -9.29 -17.72
CA GLU A 28 9.98 -10.76 -17.76
C GLU A 28 8.93 -11.41 -16.86
N ASP A 29 8.67 -10.86 -15.67
CA ASP A 29 7.68 -11.45 -14.75
C ASP A 29 6.25 -11.26 -15.25
N TYR A 30 5.99 -10.15 -15.96
CA TYR A 30 4.73 -9.90 -16.62
C TYR A 30 4.51 -10.86 -17.81
N GLU A 31 5.49 -10.96 -18.71
CA GLU A 31 5.40 -11.79 -19.92
C GLU A 31 5.38 -13.29 -19.60
N LYS A 32 6.13 -13.73 -18.59
CA LYS A 32 6.18 -15.15 -18.15
C LYS A 32 5.02 -15.52 -17.21
N GLY A 33 4.07 -14.61 -16.95
CA GLY A 33 2.90 -14.86 -16.11
C GLY A 33 3.23 -15.14 -14.64
N ARG A 34 4.39 -14.69 -14.15
CA ARG A 34 4.81 -14.86 -12.75
C ARG A 34 4.21 -13.81 -11.82
N LEU A 35 3.74 -12.70 -12.38
CA LEU A 35 3.10 -11.64 -11.62
C LEU A 35 1.67 -12.03 -11.23
N SER A 36 1.39 -12.07 -9.92
CA SER A 36 0.06 -12.43 -9.43
C SER A 36 -0.96 -11.34 -9.72
N LYS A 37 -2.21 -11.76 -9.99
CA LYS A 37 -3.34 -10.84 -10.16
C LYS A 37 -3.59 -10.01 -8.92
N GLN A 38 -3.37 -10.57 -7.73
CA GLN A 38 -3.53 -9.88 -6.44
C GLN A 38 -2.57 -8.69 -6.32
N ILE A 39 -1.33 -8.82 -6.78
CA ILE A 39 -0.36 -7.71 -6.80
C ILE A 39 -0.80 -6.65 -7.80
N LEU A 40 -1.25 -7.04 -9.00
CA LEU A 40 -1.78 -6.07 -9.97
C LEU A 40 -3.04 -5.34 -9.47
N ASP A 41 -3.93 -6.04 -8.77
CA ASP A 41 -5.13 -5.43 -8.18
C ASP A 41 -4.78 -4.48 -7.03
N HIS A 42 -3.72 -4.77 -6.26
CA HIS A 42 -3.16 -3.86 -5.24
C HIS A 42 -2.65 -2.57 -5.88
N GLU A 43 -1.78 -2.70 -6.87
CA GLU A 43 -1.22 -1.57 -7.63
C GLU A 43 -2.31 -0.73 -8.33
N LEU A 44 -3.31 -1.40 -8.91
CA LEU A 44 -4.46 -0.71 -9.50
C LEU A 44 -5.22 0.15 -8.48
N THR A 45 -5.30 -0.26 -7.22
CA THR A 45 -5.94 0.54 -6.18
C THR A 45 -5.16 1.81 -5.86
N HIS A 46 -3.82 1.77 -5.86
CA HIS A 46 -3.01 2.99 -5.73
C HIS A 46 -3.31 3.99 -6.85
N ALA A 47 -3.45 3.50 -8.09
CA ALA A 47 -3.80 4.36 -9.23
C ALA A 47 -5.21 4.94 -9.10
N LYS A 48 -6.20 4.09 -8.80
CA LYS A 48 -7.62 4.50 -8.71
C LYS A 48 -7.89 5.50 -7.58
N GLN A 49 -7.26 5.30 -6.42
CA GLN A 49 -7.41 6.20 -5.28
C GLN A 49 -6.43 7.38 -5.32
N LYS A 50 -5.59 7.48 -6.37
CA LYS A 50 -4.65 8.60 -6.58
C LYS A 50 -3.69 8.81 -5.41
N HIS A 51 -3.24 7.73 -4.78
CA HIS A 51 -2.33 7.78 -3.62
C HIS A 51 -1.05 8.58 -3.89
N SER A 52 -0.56 8.60 -5.13
CA SER A 52 0.60 9.44 -5.50
C SER A 52 0.34 10.93 -5.30
N LEU A 53 -0.88 11.44 -5.51
CA LEU A 53 -1.21 12.86 -5.29
C LEU A 53 -1.17 13.22 -3.81
N ASP A 54 -1.69 12.36 -2.93
CA ASP A 54 -1.65 12.57 -1.49
C ASP A 54 -0.19 12.64 -0.98
N VAL A 55 0.69 11.77 -1.51
CA VAL A 55 2.12 11.78 -1.18
C VAL A 55 2.79 13.07 -1.69
N LEU A 56 2.52 13.49 -2.93
CA LEU A 56 3.04 14.75 -3.46
C LEU A 56 2.58 15.96 -2.64
N PHE A 57 1.32 15.96 -2.20
CA PHE A 57 0.75 17.02 -1.38
C PHE A 57 1.43 17.11 -0.01
N ILE A 58 1.59 15.99 0.70
CA ILE A 58 2.27 16.01 2.00
C ILE A 58 3.76 16.36 1.87
N GLU A 59 4.42 15.98 0.77
CA GLU A 59 5.80 16.41 0.51
C GLU A 59 5.92 17.92 0.29
N LEU A 60 4.99 18.53 -0.45
CA LEU A 60 4.93 19.97 -0.60
C LEU A 60 4.77 20.66 0.77
N LEU A 61 3.87 20.15 1.63
CA LEU A 61 3.72 20.65 2.99
C LEU A 61 5.00 20.48 3.82
N ARG A 62 5.74 19.37 3.65
CA ARG A 62 7.03 19.18 4.33
C ARG A 62 8.07 20.20 3.89
N VAL A 63 8.07 20.64 2.64
CA VAL A 63 8.99 21.70 2.18
C VAL A 63 8.62 23.04 2.82
N VAL A 64 7.34 23.39 2.84
CA VAL A 64 6.85 24.65 3.44
C VAL A 64 7.04 24.65 4.96
N PHE A 65 6.74 23.54 5.62
CA PHE A 65 6.80 23.35 7.06
C PHE A 65 7.99 22.48 7.50
N TRP A 66 9.15 22.66 6.86
CA TRP A 66 10.33 21.81 7.06
C TRP A 66 10.83 21.72 8.51
N PHE A 67 10.56 22.74 9.32
CA PHE A 67 10.91 22.77 10.74
C PHE A 67 9.93 22.00 11.64
N ASN A 68 8.74 21.63 11.14
CA ASN A 68 7.72 21.00 11.95
C ASN A 68 7.78 19.46 11.82
N PRO A 69 8.15 18.73 12.90
CA PRO A 69 8.31 17.28 12.87
C PRO A 69 7.00 16.51 12.65
N ILE A 70 5.83 17.13 12.88
CA ILE A 70 4.52 16.48 12.73
C ILE A 70 4.28 16.03 11.29
N PHE A 71 4.72 16.80 10.29
CA PHE A 71 4.53 16.43 8.88
C PHE A 71 5.29 15.17 8.46
N TYR A 72 6.38 14.84 9.15
CA TYR A 72 7.09 13.57 8.96
C TYR A 72 6.27 12.39 9.49
N LEU A 73 5.56 12.58 10.60
CA LEU A 73 4.64 11.58 11.16
C LEU A 73 3.41 11.42 10.27
N TYR A 74 2.84 12.52 9.77
CA TYR A 74 1.70 12.47 8.85
C TYR A 74 2.04 11.77 7.54
N LYS A 75 3.19 12.05 6.92
CA LYS A 75 3.63 11.30 5.73
C LYS A 75 3.60 9.80 5.99
N ARG A 76 4.19 9.35 7.11
CA ARG A 76 4.22 7.92 7.47
C ARG A 76 2.81 7.36 7.69
N ALA A 77 1.94 8.10 8.35
CA ALA A 77 0.56 7.69 8.60
C ALA A 77 -0.26 7.56 7.30
N ILE A 78 -0.12 8.54 6.39
CA ILE A 78 -0.77 8.54 5.07
C ILE A 78 -0.31 7.33 4.26
N GLN A 79 0.99 7.09 4.16
CA GLN A 79 1.53 5.96 3.41
C GLN A 79 1.06 4.61 3.97
N ILE A 80 1.07 4.45 5.30
CA ILE A 80 0.55 3.22 5.93
C ILE A 80 -0.94 3.03 5.64
N ASN A 81 -1.72 4.11 5.66
CA ASN A 81 -3.15 4.05 5.36
C ASN A 81 -3.42 3.67 3.90
N HIS A 82 -2.60 4.17 2.95
CA HIS A 82 -2.67 3.78 1.55
C HIS A 82 -2.47 2.27 1.36
N GLU A 83 -1.46 1.69 2.03
CA GLU A 83 -1.22 0.24 2.01
C GLU A 83 -2.44 -0.52 2.55
N PHE A 84 -3.06 -0.04 3.64
CA PHE A 84 -4.24 -0.67 4.22
C PHE A 84 -5.44 -0.65 3.28
N LEU A 85 -5.68 0.47 2.59
CA LEU A 85 -6.77 0.60 1.62
C LEU A 85 -6.53 -0.28 0.39
N ALA A 86 -5.28 -0.36 -0.07
CA ALA A 86 -4.90 -1.24 -1.16
C ALA A 86 -5.07 -2.72 -0.79
N ASP A 87 -4.63 -3.13 0.40
CA ASP A 87 -4.79 -4.49 0.91
C ASP A 87 -6.27 -4.88 1.08
N ASP A 88 -7.07 -4.00 1.67
CA ASP A 88 -8.51 -4.20 1.85
C ASP A 88 -9.24 -4.39 0.51
N SER A 89 -8.86 -3.62 -0.51
CA SER A 89 -9.43 -3.73 -1.85
C SER A 89 -9.15 -5.08 -2.55
N VAL A 90 -8.05 -5.76 -2.18
CA VAL A 90 -7.71 -7.08 -2.70
C VAL A 90 -8.44 -8.16 -1.91
N ILE A 91 -8.38 -8.08 -0.58
CA ILE A 91 -9.01 -9.05 0.34
C ILE A 91 -10.52 -9.10 0.13
N SER A 92 -11.17 -7.96 -0.03
CA SER A 92 -12.61 -7.87 -0.31
C SER A 92 -13.03 -8.58 -1.60
N LYS A 93 -12.11 -8.71 -2.59
CA LYS A 93 -12.36 -9.41 -3.85
C LYS A 93 -12.04 -10.91 -3.78
N THR A 94 -10.89 -11.27 -3.21
CA THR A 94 -10.39 -12.66 -3.25
C THR A 94 -10.89 -13.54 -2.11
N LYS A 95 -11.30 -12.94 -0.97
CA LYS A 95 -11.72 -13.64 0.28
C LYS A 95 -10.71 -14.63 0.87
N ASP A 96 -9.49 -14.72 0.32
CA ASP A 96 -8.40 -15.55 0.81
C ASP A 96 -7.24 -14.65 1.28
N THR A 97 -7.31 -14.27 2.55
CA THR A 97 -6.33 -13.40 3.21
C THR A 97 -4.97 -14.09 3.38
N VAL A 98 -4.97 -15.39 3.67
CA VAL A 98 -3.75 -16.16 3.97
C VAL A 98 -2.89 -16.33 2.72
N SER A 99 -3.50 -16.67 1.58
CA SER A 99 -2.78 -16.76 0.31
C SER A 99 -2.19 -15.41 -0.10
N TYR A 100 -2.95 -14.32 0.08
CA TYR A 100 -2.45 -12.98 -0.19
C TYR A 100 -1.27 -12.58 0.72
N GLN A 101 -1.35 -12.87 2.02
CA GLN A 101 -0.22 -12.63 2.94
C GLN A 101 1.04 -13.41 2.54
N LYS A 102 0.90 -14.67 2.10
CA LYS A 102 2.03 -15.46 1.58
C LYS A 102 2.63 -14.85 0.32
N LEU A 103 1.81 -14.31 -0.58
CA LEU A 103 2.27 -13.59 -1.76
C LEU A 103 3.02 -12.30 -1.39
N LEU A 104 2.52 -11.54 -0.41
CA LEU A 104 3.20 -10.34 0.06
C LEU A 104 4.56 -10.67 0.66
N ILE A 105 4.65 -11.70 1.51
CA ILE A 105 5.92 -12.24 2.00
C ILE A 105 6.83 -12.55 0.82
N SER A 106 6.42 -13.43 -0.09
CA SER A 106 7.29 -13.91 -1.18
C SER A 106 7.75 -12.79 -2.13
N SER A 107 7.01 -11.69 -2.24
CA SER A 107 7.42 -10.51 -3.02
C SER A 107 8.55 -9.69 -2.36
N ILE A 108 8.70 -9.76 -1.03
CA ILE A 108 9.71 -9.00 -0.29
C ILE A 108 11.01 -9.82 -0.15
N PHE A 109 10.92 -11.15 -0.03
CA PHE A 109 12.07 -12.04 0.25
C PHE A 109 13.21 -12.11 -0.79
N PRO A 110 13.00 -11.91 -2.10
CA PRO A 110 14.09 -11.85 -3.08
C PRO A 110 15.13 -10.75 -2.76
N SER A 111 14.72 -9.75 -1.98
CA SER A 111 15.52 -8.58 -1.59
C SER A 111 16.40 -8.80 -0.35
N TYR A 112 16.20 -9.89 0.42
CA TYR A 112 16.89 -10.14 1.69
C TYR A 112 18.06 -11.12 1.53
N LYS A 113 19.15 -10.68 0.87
CA LYS A 113 20.44 -11.41 0.89
C LYS A 113 21.44 -10.89 1.93
N THR A 114 21.05 -10.01 2.87
CA THR A 114 21.98 -9.46 3.86
C THR A 114 21.36 -9.39 5.27
N SER A 115 22.02 -10.05 6.23
CA SER A 115 21.55 -10.35 7.60
C SER A 115 21.68 -9.19 8.62
N LEU A 116 22.10 -7.99 8.22
CA LEU A 116 22.44 -6.90 9.16
C LEU A 116 21.79 -5.54 8.83
N ALA A 117 20.84 -5.48 7.89
CA ALA A 117 20.12 -4.23 7.58
C ALA A 117 18.87 -4.07 8.46
N SER A 118 18.67 -2.88 9.04
CA SER A 118 17.47 -2.55 9.82
C SER A 118 16.21 -2.77 8.96
N SER A 119 15.32 -3.66 9.42
CA SER A 119 14.16 -4.12 8.67
C SER A 119 13.00 -3.11 8.68
N PHE A 120 13.21 -1.92 8.10
CA PHE A 120 12.17 -0.89 7.97
C PHE A 120 10.86 -1.46 7.40
N ASN A 121 10.98 -2.38 6.43
CA ASN A 121 9.86 -3.09 5.83
C ASN A 121 9.18 -4.09 6.78
N TYR A 122 9.88 -4.71 7.74
CA TYR A 122 9.27 -5.65 8.69
C TYR A 122 8.21 -4.96 9.55
N SER A 123 8.50 -3.75 10.03
CA SER A 123 7.56 -2.98 10.85
C SER A 123 6.29 -2.60 10.08
N LEU A 124 6.41 -2.31 8.78
CA LEU A 124 5.30 -1.99 7.88
C LEU A 124 4.48 -3.25 7.57
N THR A 125 5.13 -4.33 7.14
CA THR A 125 4.47 -5.61 6.82
C THR A 125 3.70 -6.15 8.02
N LYS A 126 4.29 -6.08 9.22
CA LYS A 126 3.59 -6.47 10.46
C LYS A 126 2.32 -5.65 10.70
N LYS A 127 2.36 -4.33 10.46
CA LYS A 127 1.17 -3.47 10.58
C LYS A 127 0.10 -3.82 9.55
N ARG A 128 0.49 -4.05 8.29
CA ARG A 128 -0.41 -4.51 7.22
C ARG A 128 -1.12 -5.80 7.62
N PHE A 129 -0.38 -6.80 8.10
CA PHE A 129 -0.98 -8.09 8.47
C PHE A 129 -1.90 -7.97 9.68
N ASN A 130 -1.50 -7.20 10.69
CA ASN A 130 -2.37 -6.90 11.82
C ASN A 130 -3.66 -6.20 11.39
N MET A 131 -3.62 -5.34 10.36
CA MET A 131 -4.81 -4.69 9.82
C MET A 131 -5.70 -5.66 9.05
N MET A 132 -5.12 -6.54 8.22
CA MET A 132 -5.87 -7.56 7.46
C MET A 132 -6.60 -8.57 8.33
N MET A 133 -6.08 -8.86 9.54
CA MET A 133 -6.69 -9.79 10.49
C MET A 133 -7.74 -9.11 11.40
N LYS A 134 -7.86 -7.78 11.37
CA LYS A 134 -8.84 -7.10 12.20
C LYS A 134 -10.23 -7.27 11.62
N GLU A 135 -11.09 -7.89 12.40
CA GLU A 135 -12.54 -7.87 12.16
C GLU A 135 -13.13 -6.61 12.80
N TYR A 136 -13.82 -5.81 11.99
CA TYR A 136 -14.54 -4.64 12.47
C TYR A 136 -15.99 -5.04 12.76
N SER A 137 -16.36 -5.10 14.04
CA SER A 137 -17.76 -5.23 14.41
C SER A 137 -18.50 -3.89 14.19
N PHE A 138 -19.76 -3.97 13.74
CA PHE A 138 -20.60 -2.79 13.50
C PHE A 138 -20.65 -1.84 14.70
N LEU A 139 -20.77 -2.40 15.92
CA LEU A 139 -20.77 -1.65 17.18
C LEU A 139 -19.44 -0.91 17.44
N SER A 140 -18.31 -1.52 17.09
CA SER A 140 -16.99 -0.89 17.23
C SER A 140 -16.79 0.30 16.27
N VAL A 141 -17.34 0.21 15.06
CA VAL A 141 -17.27 1.30 14.07
C VAL A 141 -18.22 2.44 14.45
N ALA A 142 -19.45 2.13 14.87
CA ALA A 142 -20.46 3.11 15.25
C ALA A 142 -20.02 3.97 16.44
N THR A 143 -19.50 3.34 17.50
CA THR A 143 -19.03 4.05 18.70
C THR A 143 -17.87 5.00 18.39
N LYS A 144 -16.89 4.59 17.59
CA LYS A 144 -15.78 5.46 17.16
C LYS A 144 -16.25 6.65 16.33
N LYS A 145 -17.26 6.46 15.46
CA LYS A 145 -17.86 7.56 14.68
C LYS A 145 -18.56 8.57 15.57
N ILE A 146 -19.32 8.12 16.57
CA ILE A 146 -20.04 9.00 17.52
C ILE A 146 -19.07 9.87 18.31
N VAL A 147 -17.95 9.32 18.78
CA VAL A 147 -16.93 10.07 19.53
C VAL A 147 -16.23 11.14 18.69
N MET A 148 -16.19 11.00 17.36
CA MET A 148 -15.61 12.02 16.47
C MET A 148 -16.54 13.21 16.18
N ILE A 149 -17.85 13.05 16.36
CA ILE A 149 -18.84 14.13 16.14
C ILE A 149 -18.52 15.41 16.95
N PRO A 150 -18.26 15.34 18.27
CA PRO A 150 -17.97 16.54 19.07
C PRO A 150 -16.59 17.16 18.83
N ILE A 151 -15.72 16.54 18.03
CA ILE A 151 -14.43 17.12 17.63
C ILE A 151 -14.59 17.95 16.35
N LEU A 152 -15.65 17.68 15.57
CA LEU A 152 -15.98 18.39 14.34
C LEU A 152 -16.93 19.58 14.56
N LEU A 153 -17.61 19.63 15.72
CA LEU A 153 -18.46 20.72 16.20
C LEU A 153 -17.66 21.68 17.07
#